data_AF-A0A087KEI1-F1
#
_entry.id   AF-A0A087KEI1-F1
#
_cell.length_a   1.000
_cell.length_b   1.000
_cell.length_c   1.000
_cell.angle_alpha   90.00
_cell.angle_beta   90.00
_cell.angle_gamma   90.00
#
_symmetry.space_group_name_H-M   'P 1'
#
loop_
_entity.id
_entity.type
_entity.pdbx_description
1 polymer ?
#
loop_
_entity_poly.entity_id
_entity_poly.type
_entity_poly.pdbx_seq_one_letter_code
_entity_poly.pdbx_strand_id
1 'polypeptide(L)'
;MAAVVVVIAGLLHAWRNTNVLTAGRLCGNLVSAEKADAVLPGAGRLDAEGDGLDGDDLTDTRCRVEKSSVVLGSGESGLTVRLWGVRGHDPLTFEGEPYPTGASYFNGKVTGGVDAHKAWVMLPEKCWTDRPVVAEFSVTEPASDLAAFAALATDTVRTIAARTRCGDLPEEPGTLVPPRSDAARPVSEGQVCGLDGLTVGGQVPARTKVLEEGQQAPADVWFCKLTLDDETNGFVRGDGFMKYTATRDPLLIAAMRRFPGTAESTAPDGRAAEKVDKGVGFILPCAEGGPLYLAVESGQQYLKASKVHPDLPRRDAYVEPFVKAAARTFGCAAPATG
;
A
#
# COMPACT_ATOMS: atom_id res chain seq x y z
N MET A 1 34.88 40.24 -22.30
CA MET A 1 33.43 39.94 -22.47
C MET A 1 33.16 38.50 -22.86
N ALA A 2 33.82 37.91 -23.88
CA ALA A 2 33.56 36.51 -24.29
C ALA A 2 33.75 35.46 -23.16
N ALA A 3 34.82 35.55 -22.36
CA ALA A 3 35.05 34.64 -21.24
C ALA A 3 33.95 34.71 -20.17
N VAL A 4 33.43 35.91 -19.89
CA VAL A 4 32.33 36.12 -18.93
C VAL A 4 31.03 35.52 -19.47
N VAL A 5 30.75 35.66 -20.78
CA VAL A 5 29.58 35.06 -21.42
C VAL A 5 29.64 33.53 -21.40
N VAL A 6 30.82 32.94 -21.63
CA VAL A 6 31.01 31.47 -21.55
C VAL A 6 30.82 30.96 -20.13
N VAL A 7 31.33 31.66 -19.11
CA VAL A 7 31.10 31.30 -17.70
C VAL A 7 29.63 31.43 -17.32
N ILE A 8 28.96 32.51 -17.71
CA ILE A 8 27.52 32.70 -17.44
C ILE A 8 26.68 31.64 -18.17
N ALA A 9 26.99 31.35 -19.44
CA ALA A 9 26.31 30.30 -20.19
C ALA A 9 26.56 28.92 -19.59
N GLY A 10 27.79 28.63 -19.14
CA GLY A 10 28.13 27.39 -18.43
C GLY A 10 27.41 27.27 -17.10
N LEU A 11 27.30 28.34 -16.31
CA LEU A 11 26.56 28.37 -15.07
C LEU A 11 25.05 28.24 -15.29
N LEU A 12 24.49 28.92 -16.30
CA LEU A 12 23.08 28.77 -16.69
C LEU A 12 22.78 27.35 -17.18
N HIS A 13 23.70 26.74 -17.91
CA HIS A 13 23.57 25.37 -18.39
C HIS A 13 23.70 24.36 -17.25
N ALA A 14 24.66 24.55 -16.33
CA ALA A 14 24.76 23.73 -15.13
C ALA A 14 23.52 23.90 -14.25
N TRP A 15 23.07 25.13 -14.02
CA TRP A 15 21.88 25.42 -13.23
C TRP A 15 20.62 24.79 -13.83
N ARG A 16 20.38 24.91 -15.13
CA ARG A 16 19.18 24.34 -15.78
C ARG A 16 19.16 22.82 -15.82
N ASN A 17 20.30 22.15 -15.65
CA ASN A 17 20.40 20.70 -15.83
C ASN A 17 20.84 19.95 -14.57
N THR A 18 21.09 20.65 -13.46
CA THR A 18 21.58 20.04 -12.21
C THR A 18 20.98 20.71 -10.97
N ASN A 19 21.08 20.03 -9.83
CA ASN A 19 20.57 20.51 -8.54
C ASN A 19 21.53 21.45 -7.78
N VAL A 20 22.54 22.04 -8.42
CA VAL A 20 23.61 22.82 -7.76
C VAL A 20 23.09 24.00 -6.92
N LEU A 21 21.92 24.56 -7.26
CA LEU A 21 21.26 25.63 -6.50
C LEU A 21 19.87 25.24 -5.98
N THR A 22 19.51 23.96 -6.06
CA THR A 22 18.24 23.47 -5.53
C THR A 22 18.33 23.40 -4.01
N ALA A 23 17.27 23.82 -3.31
CA ALA A 23 17.20 23.68 -1.86
C ALA A 23 17.34 22.20 -1.47
N GLY A 24 18.02 21.93 -0.34
CA GLY A 24 18.22 20.55 0.13
C GLY A 24 16.89 19.83 0.46
N ARG A 25 15.82 20.58 0.71
CA ARG A 25 14.46 20.07 0.83
C ARG A 25 13.47 20.91 0.03
N LEU A 26 12.49 20.22 -0.53
CA LEU A 26 11.40 20.72 -1.36
C LEU A 26 10.08 20.69 -0.59
N CYS A 27 8.99 21.19 -1.18
CA CYS A 27 7.63 21.10 -0.63
C CYS A 27 7.52 21.69 0.79
N GLY A 28 7.98 22.92 1.02
CA GLY A 28 7.95 23.52 2.36
C GLY A 28 8.83 22.79 3.39
N ASN A 29 10.00 22.30 2.96
CA ASN A 29 10.98 21.53 3.74
C ASN A 29 10.54 20.11 4.15
N LEU A 30 9.61 19.48 3.43
CA LEU A 30 9.15 18.12 3.73
C LEU A 30 9.93 17.05 2.97
N VAL A 31 10.21 17.27 1.69
CA VAL A 31 10.74 16.26 0.78
C VAL A 31 12.23 16.48 0.59
N SER A 32 13.08 15.49 0.88
CA SER A 32 14.52 15.58 0.59
C SER A 32 14.77 15.64 -0.93
N ALA A 33 15.50 16.65 -1.39
CA ALA A 33 15.85 16.78 -2.80
C ALA A 33 16.77 15.64 -3.27
N GLU A 34 17.69 15.20 -2.41
CA GLU A 34 18.58 14.07 -2.69
C GLU A 34 17.80 12.76 -2.85
N LYS A 35 16.90 12.46 -1.90
CA LYS A 35 16.09 11.24 -1.97
C LYS A 35 15.09 11.29 -3.15
N ALA A 36 14.56 12.47 -3.48
CA ALA A 36 13.70 12.64 -4.66
C ALA A 36 14.47 12.42 -5.97
N ASP A 37 15.71 12.90 -6.06
CA ASP A 37 16.58 12.72 -7.23
C ASP A 37 16.93 11.25 -7.48
N ALA A 38 17.12 10.48 -6.40
CA ALA A 38 17.38 9.05 -6.45
C ALA A 38 16.19 8.21 -6.93
N VAL A 39 14.96 8.70 -6.71
CA VAL A 39 13.72 8.01 -7.11
C VAL A 39 13.30 8.40 -8.54
N LEU A 40 13.42 9.69 -8.87
CA LEU A 40 12.97 10.20 -10.16
C LEU A 40 13.98 9.89 -11.28
N PRO A 41 13.56 9.14 -12.31
CA PRO A 41 14.46 8.78 -13.41
C PRO A 41 14.86 10.01 -14.23
N GLY A 42 15.97 9.86 -14.95
CA GLY A 42 16.50 10.89 -15.83
C GLY A 42 17.52 11.80 -15.15
N ALA A 43 18.07 12.73 -15.92
CA ALA A 43 18.94 13.79 -15.43
C ALA A 43 18.17 15.11 -15.48
N GLY A 44 18.46 16.02 -14.54
CA GLY A 44 17.84 17.33 -14.56
C GLY A 44 17.84 18.05 -13.23
N ARG A 45 17.18 19.19 -13.23
CA ARG A 45 16.91 19.99 -12.05
C ARG A 45 15.57 19.57 -11.45
N LEU A 46 15.52 19.52 -10.13
CA LEU A 46 14.30 19.37 -9.36
C LEU A 46 13.67 20.74 -9.07
N ASP A 47 12.39 20.83 -9.35
CA ASP A 47 11.51 21.93 -8.96
C ASP A 47 10.34 21.37 -8.14
N ALA A 48 9.71 22.22 -7.33
CA ALA A 48 8.56 21.82 -6.54
C ALA A 48 7.45 22.87 -6.59
N GLU A 49 6.22 22.39 -6.68
CA GLU A 49 5.00 23.16 -6.56
C GLU A 49 4.22 22.72 -5.32
N GLY A 50 3.77 23.70 -4.53
CA GLY A 50 3.06 23.48 -3.27
C GLY A 50 3.88 23.91 -2.05
N ASP A 51 3.22 24.57 -1.10
CA ASP A 51 3.87 25.20 0.06
C ASP A 51 4.17 24.22 1.19
N GLY A 52 3.83 22.94 1.04
CA GLY A 52 3.97 21.91 2.08
C GLY A 52 2.85 21.99 3.11
N LEU A 53 3.18 21.72 4.38
CA LEU A 53 2.21 21.80 5.49
C LEU A 53 1.85 23.26 5.80
N ASP A 54 0.55 23.56 5.84
CA ASP A 54 0.01 24.78 6.46
C ASP A 54 -0.25 24.53 7.96
N GLY A 55 0.65 25.04 8.82
CA GLY A 55 0.60 24.79 10.26
C GLY A 55 0.68 23.29 10.61
N ASP A 56 -0.31 22.83 11.36
CA ASP A 56 -0.48 21.43 11.81
C ASP A 56 -1.60 20.71 11.02
N ASP A 57 -2.11 21.26 9.91
CA ASP A 57 -3.11 20.58 9.09
C ASP A 57 -2.46 19.43 8.30
N LEU A 58 -2.85 18.22 8.64
CA LEU A 58 -2.34 16.98 8.06
C LEU A 58 -3.29 16.37 7.01
N THR A 59 -4.38 17.05 6.67
CA THR A 59 -5.50 16.43 5.94
C THR A 59 -5.69 16.89 4.49
N ASP A 60 -5.04 17.99 4.08
CA ASP A 60 -5.16 18.53 2.71
C ASP A 60 -3.84 19.09 2.16
N THR A 61 -2.73 18.39 2.45
CA THR A 61 -1.42 18.79 1.88
C THR A 61 -1.16 18.05 0.58
N ARG A 62 -0.88 18.80 -0.49
CA ARG A 62 -0.40 18.27 -1.77
C ARG A 62 0.83 19.03 -2.23
N CYS A 63 1.87 18.29 -2.62
CA CYS A 63 3.03 18.85 -3.29
C CYS A 63 3.36 18.03 -4.54
N ARG A 64 3.90 18.69 -5.55
CA ARG A 64 4.44 18.06 -6.75
C ARG A 64 5.91 18.44 -6.89
N VAL A 65 6.76 17.45 -7.12
CA VAL A 65 8.17 17.63 -7.46
C VAL A 65 8.35 17.17 -8.90
N GLU A 66 9.00 17.97 -9.72
CA GLU A 66 9.29 17.65 -11.11
C GLU A 66 10.79 17.66 -11.37
N LYS A 67 11.26 16.68 -12.12
CA LYS A 67 12.63 16.58 -12.61
C LYS A 67 12.60 16.83 -14.11
N SER A 68 13.25 17.91 -14.53
CA SER A 68 13.30 18.32 -15.94
C SER A 68 14.71 18.76 -16.35
N SER A 69 15.03 18.57 -17.63
CA SER A 69 16.27 19.04 -18.25
C SER A 69 15.97 19.58 -19.64
N VAL A 70 16.77 20.56 -20.07
CA VAL A 70 16.70 21.13 -21.42
C VAL A 70 17.52 20.32 -22.44
N VAL A 71 18.13 19.21 -22.02
CA VAL A 71 18.89 18.31 -22.89
C VAL A 71 17.92 17.41 -23.66
N LEU A 72 18.05 17.37 -24.98
CA LEU A 72 17.22 16.51 -25.84
C LEU A 72 17.27 15.03 -25.38
N GLY A 73 16.09 14.46 -25.12
CA GLY A 73 15.94 13.06 -24.72
C GLY A 73 15.99 12.78 -23.21
N SER A 74 16.08 13.81 -22.36
CA SER A 74 16.14 13.64 -20.90
C SER A 74 14.83 13.23 -20.22
N GLY A 75 13.69 13.37 -20.92
CA GLY A 75 12.36 13.15 -20.36
C GLY A 75 12.00 14.14 -19.24
N GLU A 76 10.73 14.11 -18.83
CA GLU A 76 10.24 14.74 -17.61
C GLU A 76 9.73 13.63 -16.69
N SER A 77 10.07 13.69 -15.41
CA SER A 77 9.53 12.78 -14.40
C SER A 77 9.01 13.55 -13.20
N GLY A 78 7.92 13.08 -12.62
CA GLY A 78 7.22 13.78 -11.54
C GLY A 78 6.94 12.87 -10.36
N LEU A 79 6.99 13.46 -9.17
CA LEU A 79 6.58 12.88 -7.89
C LEU A 79 5.46 13.75 -7.32
N THR A 80 4.33 13.15 -6.97
CA THR A 80 3.28 13.79 -6.19
C THR A 80 3.29 13.23 -4.78
N VAL A 81 3.28 14.12 -3.78
CA VAL A 81 3.11 13.77 -2.37
C VAL A 81 1.77 14.31 -1.90
N ARG A 82 0.95 13.48 -1.28
CA ARG A 82 -0.36 13.83 -0.73
C ARG A 82 -0.49 13.32 0.69
N LEU A 83 -0.80 14.20 1.64
CA LEU A 83 -1.18 13.81 3.00
C LEU A 83 -2.68 13.97 3.14
N TRP A 84 -3.34 12.94 3.67
CA TRP A 84 -4.77 12.98 3.91
C TRP A 84 -5.21 11.96 4.96
N GLY A 85 -6.33 12.26 5.63
CA GLY A 85 -6.97 11.34 6.55
C GLY A 85 -7.79 10.29 5.80
N VAL A 86 -7.60 9.01 6.14
CA VAL A 86 -8.26 7.87 5.48
C VAL A 86 -9.09 7.06 6.48
N ARG A 87 -9.94 6.14 6.01
CA ARG A 87 -10.58 5.16 6.90
C ARG A 87 -9.54 4.17 7.41
N GLY A 88 -9.78 3.56 8.57
CA GLY A 88 -8.79 2.69 9.22
C GLY A 88 -8.25 1.54 8.36
N HIS A 89 -9.05 1.03 7.41
CA HIS A 89 -8.67 -0.07 6.52
C HIS A 89 -8.28 0.40 5.10
N ASP A 90 -8.45 1.68 4.76
CA ASP A 90 -8.13 2.21 3.42
C ASP A 90 -6.66 2.04 3.01
N PRO A 91 -5.65 2.12 3.92
CA PRO A 91 -4.27 1.84 3.56
C PRO A 91 -4.08 0.44 2.96
N LEU A 92 -5.01 -0.47 3.29
CA LEU A 92 -5.02 -1.85 2.81
C LEU A 92 -5.81 -2.02 1.50
N THR A 93 -6.61 -1.05 1.08
CA THR A 93 -7.48 -1.17 -0.11
C THR A 93 -7.11 -0.20 -1.23
N PHE A 94 -6.23 0.77 -0.93
CA PHE A 94 -5.89 1.97 -1.71
C PHE A 94 -6.53 2.05 -3.10
N GLU A 95 -7.65 2.78 -3.15
CA GLU A 95 -8.67 2.85 -4.21
C GLU A 95 -8.19 3.48 -5.55
N GLY A 96 -6.91 3.44 -5.88
CA GLY A 96 -6.38 3.88 -7.17
C GLY A 96 -5.36 2.88 -7.68
N GLU A 97 -5.64 2.28 -8.84
CA GLU A 97 -4.73 1.37 -9.54
C GLU A 97 -3.27 1.89 -9.59
N PRO A 98 -2.26 0.99 -9.61
CA PRO A 98 -2.35 -0.48 -9.57
C PRO A 98 -2.24 -1.09 -8.16
N TYR A 99 -2.54 -2.39 -8.09
CA TYR A 99 -2.99 -3.17 -6.91
C TYR A 99 -1.94 -3.48 -5.81
N PRO A 100 -2.37 -3.71 -4.55
CA PRO A 100 -1.52 -4.11 -3.41
C PRO A 100 -0.66 -5.35 -3.63
N THR A 101 -1.01 -6.22 -4.59
CA THR A 101 -0.32 -7.49 -4.83
C THR A 101 1.06 -7.37 -5.47
N GLY A 102 1.36 -6.25 -6.13
CA GLY A 102 2.71 -5.92 -6.62
C GLY A 102 3.54 -5.10 -5.63
N ALA A 103 2.95 -4.71 -4.49
CA ALA A 103 3.63 -3.90 -3.50
C ALA A 103 4.54 -4.74 -2.60
N SER A 104 5.64 -4.14 -2.19
CA SER A 104 6.43 -4.59 -1.05
C SER A 104 6.00 -3.84 0.21
N TYR A 105 5.82 -4.55 1.32
CA TYR A 105 5.41 -3.94 2.59
C TYR A 105 6.56 -3.75 3.54
N PHE A 106 6.47 -2.71 4.37
CA PHE A 106 7.52 -2.40 5.34
C PHE A 106 7.35 -3.34 6.54
N ASN A 107 8.44 -3.93 6.99
CA ASN A 107 8.49 -4.61 8.28
C ASN A 107 9.04 -3.66 9.36
N GLY A 108 8.52 -3.72 10.59
CA GLY A 108 9.09 -3.03 11.75
C GLY A 108 8.30 -1.83 12.23
N LYS A 109 8.99 -0.72 12.53
CA LYS A 109 8.40 0.45 13.22
C LYS A 109 7.63 1.41 12.32
N VAL A 110 7.82 1.31 11.01
CA VAL A 110 7.16 2.15 10.01
C VAL A 110 6.16 1.29 9.28
N THR A 111 4.91 1.72 9.29
CA THR A 111 3.83 1.04 8.58
C THR A 111 3.65 1.69 7.22
N GLY A 112 3.89 0.92 6.16
CA GLY A 112 3.87 1.42 4.80
C GLY A 112 4.00 0.32 3.75
N GLY A 113 3.89 0.73 2.50
CA GLY A 113 4.10 -0.13 1.34
C GLY A 113 4.59 0.67 0.14
N VAL A 114 5.25 -0.01 -0.79
CA VAL A 114 5.82 0.60 -1.99
C VAL A 114 5.73 -0.36 -3.18
N ASP A 115 5.36 0.17 -4.34
CA ASP A 115 5.53 -0.47 -5.64
C ASP A 115 6.30 0.49 -6.58
N ALA A 116 6.41 0.11 -7.86
CA ALA A 116 7.15 0.90 -8.83
C ALA A 116 6.57 2.32 -9.05
N HIS A 117 5.28 2.54 -8.81
CA HIS A 117 4.62 3.83 -9.09
C HIS A 117 4.16 4.55 -7.82
N LYS A 118 3.92 3.83 -6.74
CA LYS A 118 3.35 4.40 -5.52
C LYS A 118 4.08 3.96 -4.27
N ALA A 119 4.09 4.84 -3.29
CA ALA A 119 4.42 4.48 -1.92
C ALA A 119 3.37 5.09 -0.99
N TRP A 120 3.17 4.47 0.16
CA TRP A 120 2.37 5.04 1.23
C TRP A 120 3.02 4.74 2.57
N VAL A 121 2.97 5.71 3.48
CA VAL A 121 3.47 5.57 4.85
C VAL A 121 2.49 6.24 5.80
N MET A 122 2.08 5.50 6.84
CA MET A 122 1.15 6.00 7.84
C MET A 122 1.88 6.80 8.92
N LEU A 123 1.28 7.93 9.33
CA LEU A 123 1.77 8.73 10.44
C LEU A 123 1.55 8.03 11.79
N PRO A 124 2.43 8.27 12.79
CA PRO A 124 2.29 7.71 14.13
C PRO A 124 0.91 7.93 14.74
N GLU A 125 0.52 7.03 15.65
CA GLU A 125 -0.81 7.00 16.28
C GLU A 125 -1.22 8.31 16.99
N LYS A 126 -0.26 9.13 17.42
CA LYS A 126 -0.53 10.43 18.07
C LYS A 126 -0.77 11.57 17.08
N CYS A 127 -0.55 11.36 15.78
CA CYS A 127 -0.76 12.36 14.74
C CYS A 127 -2.23 12.44 14.30
N TRP A 128 -3.09 11.58 14.85
CA TRP A 128 -4.48 11.46 14.45
C TRP A 128 -5.35 10.91 15.58
N THR A 129 -6.65 11.15 15.47
CA THR A 129 -7.63 10.76 16.50
C THR A 129 -8.44 9.54 16.06
N ASP A 130 -9.29 9.71 15.04
CA ASP A 130 -10.24 8.70 14.56
C ASP A 130 -9.95 8.26 13.12
N ARG A 131 -9.31 9.12 12.31
CA ARG A 131 -8.88 8.83 10.95
C ARG A 131 -7.36 8.83 10.84
N PRO A 132 -6.70 7.68 10.57
CA PRO A 132 -5.27 7.67 10.32
C PRO A 132 -4.91 8.63 9.19
N VAL A 133 -3.77 9.33 9.35
CA VAL A 133 -3.21 10.14 8.26
C VAL A 133 -2.14 9.32 7.55
N VAL A 134 -2.25 9.29 6.22
CA VAL A 134 -1.28 8.64 5.33
C VAL A 134 -0.64 9.68 4.43
N ALA A 135 0.67 9.59 4.26
CA ALA A 135 1.36 10.23 3.16
C ALA A 135 1.45 9.24 1.99
N GLU A 136 0.80 9.59 0.89
CA GLU A 136 0.83 8.88 -0.38
C GLU A 136 1.79 9.58 -1.33
N PHE A 137 2.57 8.77 -2.04
CA PHE A 137 3.55 9.19 -3.02
C PHE A 137 3.19 8.52 -4.34
N SER A 138 3.19 9.27 -5.43
CA SER A 138 2.95 8.74 -6.77
C SER A 138 3.98 9.31 -7.73
N VAL A 139 4.67 8.45 -8.48
CA VAL A 139 5.60 8.83 -9.54
C VAL A 139 4.96 8.62 -10.91
N THR A 140 5.28 9.49 -11.86
CA THR A 140 4.75 9.40 -13.23
C THR A 140 5.39 8.29 -14.05
N GLU A 141 6.63 7.94 -13.71
CA GLU A 141 7.44 6.90 -14.32
C GLU A 141 7.84 5.88 -13.25
N PRO A 142 7.97 4.58 -13.57
CA PRO A 142 8.30 3.57 -12.59
C PRO A 142 9.66 3.84 -11.94
N ALA A 143 9.67 3.86 -10.61
CA ALA A 143 10.87 3.91 -9.79
C ALA A 143 11.72 2.65 -10.04
N SER A 144 12.99 2.86 -10.39
CA SER A 144 13.96 1.78 -10.61
C SER A 144 14.50 1.19 -9.30
N ASP A 145 14.38 1.91 -8.19
CA ASP A 145 14.84 1.51 -6.86
C ASP A 145 13.72 1.68 -5.82
N LEU A 146 13.07 0.57 -5.46
CA LEU A 146 12.00 0.55 -4.46
C LEU A 146 12.50 0.87 -3.05
N ALA A 147 13.76 0.57 -2.73
CA ALA A 147 14.34 0.88 -1.43
C ALA A 147 14.57 2.39 -1.30
N ALA A 148 15.09 3.04 -2.34
CA ALA A 148 15.18 4.50 -2.40
C ALA A 148 13.79 5.16 -2.28
N PHE A 149 12.77 4.59 -2.92
CA PHE A 149 11.41 5.13 -2.83
C PHE A 149 10.80 4.98 -1.43
N ALA A 150 10.99 3.82 -0.79
CA ALA A 150 10.60 3.62 0.61
C ALA A 150 11.36 4.53 1.58
N ALA A 151 12.66 4.77 1.34
CA ALA A 151 13.50 5.68 2.12
C ALA A 151 13.04 7.14 2.01
N LEU A 152 12.64 7.57 0.80
CA LEU A 152 12.06 8.89 0.55
C LEU A 152 10.74 9.07 1.30
N ALA A 153 9.84 8.08 1.19
CA ALA A 153 8.53 8.13 1.83
C ALA A 153 8.66 8.16 3.36
N THR A 154 9.56 7.34 3.92
CA THR A 154 9.85 7.28 5.36
C THR A 154 10.46 8.58 5.88
N ASP A 155 11.45 9.15 5.18
CA ASP A 155 12.07 10.43 5.57
C ASP A 155 11.06 11.59 5.57
N THR A 156 10.18 11.61 4.57
CA THR A 156 9.13 12.63 4.46
C THR A 156 8.16 12.51 5.64
N VAL A 157 7.66 11.32 5.97
CA VAL A 157 6.74 11.12 7.10
C VAL A 157 7.42 11.36 8.45
N ARG A 158 8.67 10.95 8.61
CA ARG A 158 9.49 11.30 9.79
C ARG A 158 9.57 12.81 9.96
N THR A 159 9.82 13.54 8.89
CA THR A 159 9.91 15.01 8.90
C THR A 159 8.58 15.66 9.28
N ILE A 160 7.47 15.15 8.76
CA ILE A 160 6.12 15.58 9.14
C ILE A 160 5.88 15.34 10.63
N ALA A 161 6.11 14.11 11.12
CA ALA A 161 5.87 13.73 12.51
C ALA A 161 6.72 14.54 13.51
N ALA A 162 7.98 14.82 13.15
CA ALA A 162 8.85 15.68 13.95
C ALA A 162 8.37 17.13 13.98
N ARG A 163 7.92 17.67 12.84
CA ARG A 163 7.42 19.06 12.72
C ARG A 163 6.15 19.27 13.54
N THR A 164 5.20 18.33 13.48
CA THR A 164 3.95 18.38 14.24
C THR A 164 4.07 17.78 15.66
N ARG A 165 5.28 17.33 16.04
CA ARG A 165 5.61 16.79 17.38
C ARG A 165 4.72 15.62 17.80
N CYS A 166 4.28 14.82 16.83
CA CYS A 166 3.36 13.71 17.06
C CYS A 166 4.06 12.33 17.05
N GLY A 167 5.38 12.27 16.93
CA GLY A 167 6.14 11.05 17.18
C GLY A 167 7.51 11.03 16.52
N ASP A 168 8.31 10.04 16.92
CA ASP A 168 9.62 9.78 16.33
C ASP A 168 9.56 8.52 15.47
N LEU A 169 10.05 8.64 14.24
CA LEU A 169 10.21 7.53 13.31
C LEU A 169 11.69 7.31 12.98
N PRO A 170 12.10 6.07 12.66
CA PRO A 170 13.46 5.79 12.20
C PRO A 170 13.76 6.55 10.89
N GLU A 171 15.05 6.73 10.60
CA GLU A 171 15.50 7.46 9.39
C GLU A 171 15.22 6.69 8.11
N GLU A 172 15.23 5.36 8.21
CA GLU A 172 15.04 4.42 7.12
C GLU A 172 13.85 3.50 7.43
N PRO A 173 13.13 3.00 6.40
CA PRO A 173 12.15 1.94 6.59
C PRO A 173 12.85 0.69 7.11
N GLY A 174 12.08 -0.21 7.73
CA GLY A 174 12.61 -1.56 7.93
C GLY A 174 12.66 -2.35 6.61
N THR A 175 12.92 -3.65 6.71
CA THR A 175 13.04 -4.50 5.52
C THR A 175 11.75 -4.51 4.70
N LEU A 176 11.90 -4.34 3.39
CA LEU A 176 10.81 -4.52 2.43
C LEU A 176 10.53 -6.02 2.25
N VAL A 177 9.29 -6.42 2.51
CA VAL A 177 8.79 -7.77 2.24
C VAL A 177 8.19 -7.77 0.83
N PRO A 178 8.84 -8.39 -0.16
CA PRO A 178 8.37 -8.37 -1.54
C PRO A 178 7.20 -9.34 -1.74
N PRO A 179 6.42 -9.16 -2.82
CA PRO A 179 5.48 -10.17 -3.24
C PRO A 179 6.17 -11.51 -3.49
N ARG A 180 5.42 -12.60 -3.36
CA ARG A 180 5.94 -13.97 -3.53
C ARG A 180 6.48 -14.23 -4.94
N SER A 181 5.93 -13.53 -5.93
CA SER A 181 6.23 -13.72 -7.35
C SER A 181 5.87 -12.44 -8.10
N ASP A 182 6.65 -12.13 -9.14
CA ASP A 182 6.41 -10.98 -10.02
C ASP A 182 5.20 -11.17 -10.94
N ALA A 183 4.71 -12.41 -11.05
CA ALA A 183 3.56 -12.77 -11.88
C ALA A 183 2.59 -13.69 -11.14
N ALA A 184 1.31 -13.58 -11.51
CA ALA A 184 0.26 -14.48 -11.05
C ALA A 184 0.56 -15.92 -11.46
N ARG A 185 0.32 -16.85 -10.53
CA ARG A 185 0.64 -18.29 -10.65
C ARG A 185 -0.62 -19.12 -10.47
N PRO A 186 -0.71 -20.33 -11.03
CA PRO A 186 -1.83 -21.22 -10.73
C PRO A 186 -1.93 -21.52 -9.22
N VAL A 187 -3.15 -21.54 -8.70
CA VAL A 187 -3.40 -22.01 -7.33
C VAL A 187 -2.97 -23.46 -7.16
N SER A 188 -2.45 -23.80 -5.98
CA SER A 188 -2.10 -25.18 -5.64
C SER A 188 -3.29 -25.88 -4.98
N GLU A 189 -3.47 -27.18 -5.23
CA GLU A 189 -4.56 -27.93 -4.63
C GLU A 189 -4.41 -27.95 -3.10
N GLY A 190 -5.47 -27.61 -2.36
CA GLY A 190 -5.46 -27.58 -0.89
C GLY A 190 -4.73 -26.38 -0.25
N GLN A 191 -4.10 -25.51 -1.05
CA GLN A 191 -3.32 -24.38 -0.57
C GLN A 191 -3.44 -23.18 -1.52
N VAL A 192 -4.42 -22.33 -1.23
CA VAL A 192 -4.64 -21.07 -1.95
C VAL A 192 -3.96 -19.93 -1.19
N CYS A 193 -3.19 -19.11 -1.89
CA CYS A 193 -2.44 -17.98 -1.36
C CYS A 193 -1.42 -18.34 -0.26
N GLY A 194 -0.94 -19.58 -0.24
CA GLY A 194 -0.10 -20.08 0.85
C GLY A 194 -0.84 -20.29 2.18
N LEU A 195 -2.18 -20.22 2.19
CA LEU A 195 -3.01 -20.55 3.34
C LEU A 195 -3.43 -22.02 3.25
N ASP A 196 -2.87 -22.84 4.13
CA ASP A 196 -3.21 -24.26 4.18
C ASP A 196 -4.71 -24.42 4.42
N GLY A 197 -5.35 -25.33 3.69
CA GLY A 197 -6.77 -25.64 3.81
C GLY A 197 -7.74 -24.60 3.24
N LEU A 198 -7.24 -23.50 2.66
CA LEU A 198 -8.06 -22.65 1.80
C LEU A 198 -8.11 -23.28 0.39
N THR A 199 -9.32 -23.46 -0.14
CA THR A 199 -9.55 -24.12 -1.43
C THR A 199 -10.51 -23.31 -2.30
N VAL A 200 -10.30 -23.29 -3.61
CA VAL A 200 -11.24 -22.68 -4.58
C VAL A 200 -12.27 -23.67 -5.15
N GLY A 201 -12.19 -24.96 -4.79
CA GLY A 201 -13.09 -25.99 -5.31
C GLY A 201 -14.55 -25.70 -4.96
N GLY A 202 -15.42 -25.68 -5.98
CA GLY A 202 -16.83 -25.32 -5.81
C GLY A 202 -17.09 -23.83 -5.48
N GLN A 203 -16.05 -23.01 -5.46
CA GLN A 203 -16.11 -21.56 -5.20
C GLN A 203 -15.81 -20.72 -6.44
N VAL A 204 -15.63 -21.35 -7.59
CA VAL A 204 -15.39 -20.69 -8.87
C VAL A 204 -16.22 -21.38 -9.96
N PRO A 205 -16.49 -20.70 -11.09
CA PRO A 205 -17.20 -21.33 -12.21
C PRO A 205 -16.51 -22.64 -12.65
N ALA A 206 -17.32 -23.63 -13.04
CA ALA A 206 -16.82 -24.95 -13.38
C ALA A 206 -15.81 -24.90 -14.53
N ARG A 207 -14.70 -25.65 -14.40
CA ARG A 207 -13.59 -25.73 -15.38
C ARG A 207 -12.80 -24.44 -15.58
N THR A 208 -13.00 -23.44 -14.73
CA THR A 208 -12.21 -22.22 -14.76
C THR A 208 -10.93 -22.39 -13.95
N LYS A 209 -9.79 -22.12 -14.58
CA LYS A 209 -8.49 -22.09 -13.90
C LYS A 209 -8.37 -20.82 -13.07
N VAL A 210 -7.76 -20.92 -11.90
CA VAL A 210 -7.58 -19.79 -10.97
C VAL A 210 -6.10 -19.49 -10.81
N LEU A 211 -5.76 -18.21 -10.89
CA LEU A 211 -4.44 -17.67 -10.63
C LEU A 211 -4.44 -16.94 -9.28
N GLU A 212 -3.33 -16.98 -8.57
CA GLU A 212 -3.06 -16.25 -7.33
C GLU A 212 -1.83 -15.34 -7.49
N GLU A 213 -1.87 -14.18 -6.84
CA GLU A 213 -0.75 -13.25 -6.70
C GLU A 213 -0.82 -12.53 -5.35
N GLY A 214 0.34 -12.17 -4.79
CA GLY A 214 0.41 -11.48 -3.50
C GLY A 214 1.59 -11.92 -2.64
N GLN A 215 1.46 -11.72 -1.33
CA GLN A 215 2.52 -11.91 -0.34
C GLN A 215 2.66 -13.38 0.09
N GLN A 216 3.86 -13.75 0.51
CA GLN A 216 4.07 -15.05 1.18
C GLN A 216 3.46 -15.00 2.59
N ALA A 217 2.57 -15.95 2.90
CA ALA A 217 2.02 -16.08 4.26
C ALA A 217 2.99 -16.88 5.18
N PRO A 218 3.04 -16.57 6.49
CA PRO A 218 2.48 -15.38 7.14
C PRO A 218 3.41 -14.15 6.98
N ALA A 219 2.82 -12.95 6.95
CA ALA A 219 3.52 -11.66 6.96
C ALA A 219 2.76 -10.64 7.81
N ASP A 220 3.42 -9.60 8.32
CA ASP A 220 2.74 -8.63 9.19
C ASP A 220 1.66 -7.82 8.45
N VAL A 221 1.89 -7.54 7.17
CA VAL A 221 0.86 -7.12 6.22
C VAL A 221 0.87 -8.14 5.08
N TRP A 222 -0.25 -8.79 4.86
CA TRP A 222 -0.40 -9.85 3.87
C TRP A 222 -1.61 -9.62 2.99
N PHE A 223 -1.42 -9.88 1.70
CA PHE A 223 -2.43 -9.76 0.67
C PHE A 223 -2.35 -10.92 -0.29
N CYS A 224 -3.51 -11.33 -0.80
CA CYS A 224 -3.60 -12.19 -1.96
C CYS A 224 -4.81 -11.83 -2.82
N LYS A 225 -4.61 -11.78 -4.14
CA LYS A 225 -5.68 -11.67 -5.13
C LYS A 225 -5.78 -12.97 -5.89
N LEU A 226 -7.02 -13.42 -6.09
CA LEU A 226 -7.35 -14.48 -7.02
C LEU A 226 -7.91 -13.88 -8.31
N THR A 227 -7.49 -14.43 -9.45
CA THR A 227 -7.99 -14.06 -10.77
C THR A 227 -8.45 -15.32 -11.50
N LEU A 228 -9.63 -15.29 -12.11
CA LEU A 228 -10.07 -16.35 -13.02
C LEU A 228 -9.34 -16.21 -14.36
N ASP A 229 -8.81 -17.31 -14.85
CA ASP A 229 -8.16 -17.40 -16.16
C ASP A 229 -9.23 -17.60 -17.26
N ASP A 230 -10.03 -16.56 -17.49
CA ASP A 230 -11.16 -16.54 -18.43
C ASP A 230 -11.04 -15.38 -19.46
N GLU A 231 -12.04 -15.25 -20.33
CA GLU A 231 -12.10 -14.23 -21.39
C GLU A 231 -12.46 -12.81 -20.90
N THR A 232 -12.37 -12.53 -19.58
CA THR A 232 -12.64 -11.18 -19.07
C THR A 232 -11.55 -10.19 -19.50
N ASN A 233 -11.98 -8.95 -19.77
CA ASN A 233 -11.10 -7.89 -20.27
C ASN A 233 -10.12 -7.38 -19.19
N GLY A 234 -9.09 -6.65 -19.63
CA GLY A 234 -7.95 -6.25 -18.78
C GLY A 234 -8.30 -5.51 -17.50
N PHE A 235 -9.27 -4.58 -17.51
CA PHE A 235 -9.68 -3.86 -16.30
C PHE A 235 -10.41 -4.79 -15.30
N VAL A 236 -11.40 -5.56 -15.77
CA VAL A 236 -12.15 -6.50 -14.93
C VAL A 236 -11.23 -7.60 -14.37
N ARG A 237 -10.33 -8.11 -15.22
CA ARG A 237 -9.36 -9.13 -14.86
C ARG A 237 -8.28 -8.58 -13.92
N GLY A 238 -7.87 -7.33 -14.10
CA GLY A 238 -6.90 -6.61 -13.27
C GLY A 238 -7.37 -6.49 -11.83
N ASP A 239 -8.65 -6.21 -11.61
CA ASP A 239 -9.25 -6.16 -10.27
C ASP A 239 -9.41 -7.54 -9.61
N GLY A 240 -9.49 -8.59 -10.42
CA GLY A 240 -9.55 -9.96 -9.95
C GLY A 240 -10.93 -10.39 -9.47
N PHE A 241 -10.98 -11.61 -8.96
CA PHE A 241 -12.17 -12.33 -8.52
C PHE A 241 -12.42 -12.13 -7.03
N MET A 242 -11.49 -12.55 -6.18
CA MET A 242 -11.57 -12.37 -4.73
C MET A 242 -10.22 -11.85 -4.23
N LYS A 243 -10.25 -10.93 -3.26
CA LYS A 243 -9.07 -10.39 -2.60
C LYS A 243 -9.15 -10.72 -1.11
N TYR A 244 -8.02 -11.14 -0.56
CA TYR A 244 -7.87 -11.54 0.83
C TYR A 244 -6.77 -10.69 1.47
N THR A 245 -7.06 -10.22 2.67
CA THR A 245 -6.13 -9.38 3.44
C THR A 245 -6.01 -9.90 4.85
N ALA A 246 -4.80 -9.93 5.37
CA ALA A 246 -4.52 -10.21 6.77
C ALA A 246 -3.45 -9.24 7.27
N THR A 247 -3.61 -8.69 8.48
CA THR A 247 -2.56 -7.89 9.10
C THR A 247 -2.47 -8.10 10.60
N ARG A 248 -1.24 -8.11 11.10
CA ARG A 248 -0.88 -8.02 12.53
C ARG A 248 -0.18 -6.70 12.84
N ASP A 249 -0.07 -5.80 11.86
CA ASP A 249 0.54 -4.49 12.06
C ASP A 249 -0.26 -3.71 13.13
N PRO A 250 0.39 -3.32 14.24
CA PRO A 250 -0.30 -2.73 15.38
C PRO A 250 -0.88 -1.35 15.06
N LEU A 251 -0.25 -0.57 14.17
CA LEU A 251 -0.71 0.77 13.82
C LEU A 251 -1.96 0.70 12.92
N LEU A 252 -1.99 -0.24 11.98
CA LEU A 252 -3.19 -0.52 11.16
C LEU A 252 -4.35 -1.02 12.03
N ILE A 253 -4.08 -1.93 12.97
CA ILE A 253 -5.12 -2.42 13.88
C ILE A 253 -5.64 -1.30 14.78
N ALA A 254 -4.76 -0.45 15.31
CA ALA A 254 -5.16 0.74 16.07
C ALA A 254 -6.03 1.69 15.23
N ALA A 255 -5.65 1.93 13.97
CA ALA A 255 -6.42 2.75 13.04
C ALA A 255 -7.82 2.19 12.78
N MET A 256 -7.93 0.87 12.57
CA MET A 256 -9.22 0.20 12.38
C MET A 256 -10.10 0.26 13.63
N ARG A 257 -9.52 0.11 14.84
CA ARG A 257 -10.28 0.19 16.10
C ARG A 257 -10.82 1.57 16.41
N ARG A 258 -10.04 2.62 16.10
CA ARG A 258 -10.42 4.01 16.37
C ARG A 258 -11.39 4.57 15.33
N PHE A 259 -11.44 3.98 14.12
CA PHE A 259 -12.35 4.42 13.08
C PHE A 259 -13.82 4.18 13.45
N PRO A 260 -14.72 5.17 13.29
CA PRO A 260 -16.13 5.00 13.58
C PRO A 260 -16.77 3.88 12.76
N GLY A 261 -17.40 2.92 13.44
CA GLY A 261 -18.06 1.77 12.79
C GLY A 261 -17.41 0.42 13.06
N THR A 262 -16.29 0.41 13.80
CA THR A 262 -15.76 -0.81 14.42
C THR A 262 -16.47 -1.09 15.74
N ALA A 263 -16.96 -2.32 15.93
CA ALA A 263 -17.71 -2.71 17.12
C ALA A 263 -17.53 -4.19 17.46
N GLU A 264 -17.76 -4.56 18.71
CA GLU A 264 -17.80 -5.95 19.14
C GLU A 264 -18.82 -6.77 18.32
N SER A 265 -18.44 -8.00 17.99
CA SER A 265 -19.22 -8.91 17.16
C SER A 265 -18.75 -10.35 17.33
N THR A 266 -19.23 -11.21 16.44
CA THR A 266 -18.83 -12.61 16.34
C THR A 266 -18.23 -12.84 14.95
N ALA A 267 -17.05 -13.45 14.90
CA ALA A 267 -16.44 -13.86 13.64
C ALA A 267 -17.25 -15.02 13.01
N PRO A 268 -17.09 -15.28 11.69
CA PRO A 268 -17.80 -16.36 11.00
C PRO A 268 -17.55 -17.76 11.60
N ASP A 269 -16.42 -17.96 12.29
CA ASP A 269 -16.08 -19.18 13.01
C ASP A 269 -16.68 -19.25 14.44
N GLY A 270 -17.55 -18.30 14.80
CA GLY A 270 -18.35 -18.32 16.03
C GLY A 270 -17.69 -17.70 17.28
N ARG A 271 -16.43 -17.26 17.21
CA ARG A 271 -15.75 -16.63 18.36
C ARG A 271 -15.98 -15.12 18.43
N ALA A 272 -15.71 -14.55 19.61
CA ALA A 272 -15.70 -13.10 19.79
C ALA A 272 -14.67 -12.42 18.88
N ALA A 273 -15.08 -11.33 18.25
CA ALA A 273 -14.26 -10.53 17.34
C ALA A 273 -14.74 -9.07 17.35
N GLU A 274 -13.99 -8.18 16.68
CA GLU A 274 -14.47 -6.84 16.38
C GLU A 274 -14.78 -6.78 14.88
N LYS A 275 -15.99 -6.37 14.51
CA LYS A 275 -16.39 -6.16 13.11
C LYS A 275 -16.00 -4.75 12.70
N VAL A 276 -15.11 -4.63 11.72
CA VAL A 276 -14.56 -3.35 11.25
C VAL A 276 -15.48 -2.72 10.22
N ASP A 277 -15.69 -1.40 10.34
CA ASP A 277 -16.47 -0.54 9.42
C ASP A 277 -17.67 -1.25 8.78
N LYS A 278 -18.66 -1.62 9.60
CA LYS A 278 -19.92 -2.25 9.15
C LYS A 278 -19.76 -3.57 8.39
N GLY A 279 -18.60 -4.22 8.44
CA GLY A 279 -18.38 -5.56 7.91
C GLY A 279 -17.45 -5.65 6.71
N VAL A 280 -16.51 -4.72 6.57
CA VAL A 280 -15.41 -4.84 5.61
C VAL A 280 -14.37 -5.88 6.06
N GLY A 281 -14.28 -6.16 7.36
CA GLY A 281 -13.39 -7.17 7.92
C GLY A 281 -13.62 -7.42 9.42
N PHE A 282 -12.76 -8.24 10.01
CA PHE A 282 -12.82 -8.64 11.41
C PHE A 282 -11.45 -8.53 12.06
N ILE A 283 -11.39 -8.01 13.29
CA ILE A 283 -10.21 -8.12 14.16
C ILE A 283 -10.46 -9.26 15.13
N LEU A 284 -9.59 -10.26 15.07
CA LEU A 284 -9.64 -11.45 15.91
C LEU A 284 -8.68 -11.26 17.10
N PRO A 285 -9.13 -11.53 18.34
CA PRO A 285 -8.22 -11.70 19.44
C PRO A 285 -7.46 -13.02 19.28
N CYS A 286 -6.14 -12.95 19.36
CA CYS A 286 -5.26 -14.13 19.35
C CYS A 286 -4.62 -14.28 20.73
N ALA A 287 -4.48 -15.52 21.20
CA ALA A 287 -3.88 -15.79 22.50
C ALA A 287 -2.39 -15.40 22.55
N GLU A 288 -1.69 -15.57 21.43
CA GLU A 288 -0.29 -15.20 21.23
C GLU A 288 -0.16 -14.34 19.98
N GLY A 289 0.79 -13.41 19.96
CA GLY A 289 1.14 -12.64 18.74
C GLY A 289 0.29 -11.40 18.45
N GLY A 290 -0.59 -10.98 19.37
CA GLY A 290 -1.44 -9.79 19.19
C GLY A 290 -2.67 -10.05 18.29
N PRO A 291 -3.55 -9.05 18.15
CA PRO A 291 -4.75 -9.19 17.32
C PRO A 291 -4.41 -9.41 15.84
N LEU A 292 -5.32 -10.09 15.11
CA LEU A 292 -5.22 -10.34 13.68
C LEU A 292 -6.43 -9.75 12.96
N TYR A 293 -6.21 -8.79 12.07
CA TYR A 293 -7.25 -8.34 11.16
C TYR A 293 -7.33 -9.23 9.94
N LEU A 294 -8.55 -9.55 9.49
CA LEU A 294 -8.87 -10.32 8.30
C LEU A 294 -9.96 -9.64 7.48
N ALA A 295 -9.79 -9.56 6.17
CA ALA A 295 -10.81 -9.04 5.26
C ALA A 295 -10.90 -9.84 3.96
N VAL A 296 -12.10 -9.81 3.38
CA VAL A 296 -12.44 -10.42 2.10
C VAL A 296 -13.18 -9.40 1.26
N GLU A 297 -12.66 -9.13 0.06
CA GLU A 297 -13.27 -8.24 -0.91
C GLU A 297 -13.59 -9.00 -2.20
N SER A 298 -14.74 -8.67 -2.78
CA SER A 298 -15.14 -9.17 -4.09
C SER A 298 -14.62 -8.22 -5.17
N GLY A 299 -13.83 -8.74 -6.11
CA GLY A 299 -13.41 -7.97 -7.26
C GLY A 299 -14.47 -7.90 -8.37
N GLN A 300 -14.22 -7.06 -9.38
CA GLN A 300 -15.07 -6.86 -10.55
C GLN A 300 -15.32 -8.17 -11.30
N GLN A 301 -14.35 -9.08 -11.31
CA GLN A 301 -14.52 -10.38 -11.95
C GLN A 301 -15.55 -11.24 -11.22
N TYR A 302 -15.59 -11.23 -9.88
CA TYR A 302 -16.65 -11.89 -9.11
C TYR A 302 -18.01 -11.25 -9.39
N LEU A 303 -18.10 -9.93 -9.35
CA LEU A 303 -19.36 -9.21 -9.59
C LEU A 303 -19.93 -9.47 -11.00
N LYS A 304 -19.06 -9.68 -11.98
CA LYS A 304 -19.45 -10.08 -13.33
C LYS A 304 -19.84 -11.55 -13.39
N ALA A 305 -19.02 -12.44 -12.82
CA ALA A 305 -19.27 -13.87 -12.80
C ALA A 305 -20.59 -14.21 -12.08
N SER A 306 -20.90 -13.56 -10.95
CA SER A 306 -22.12 -13.78 -10.18
C SER A 306 -23.41 -13.43 -10.92
N LYS A 307 -23.33 -12.63 -11.99
CA LYS A 307 -24.47 -12.32 -12.86
C LYS A 307 -24.71 -13.39 -13.93
N VAL A 308 -23.66 -14.13 -14.29
CA VAL A 308 -23.67 -15.12 -15.37
C VAL A 308 -23.82 -16.54 -14.84
N HIS A 309 -23.27 -16.80 -13.65
CA HIS A 309 -23.23 -18.11 -13.01
C HIS A 309 -24.13 -18.10 -11.76
N PRO A 310 -25.41 -18.51 -11.87
CA PRO A 310 -26.34 -18.51 -10.74
C PRO A 310 -25.97 -19.55 -9.66
N ASP A 311 -25.15 -20.53 -10.01
CA ASP A 311 -24.56 -21.54 -9.13
C ASP A 311 -23.33 -21.03 -8.36
N LEU A 312 -22.83 -19.84 -8.68
CA LEU A 312 -21.69 -19.26 -7.98
C LEU A 312 -22.07 -18.96 -6.52
N PRO A 313 -21.26 -19.38 -5.53
CA PRO A 313 -21.55 -19.07 -4.13
C PRO A 313 -21.63 -17.55 -3.88
N ARG A 314 -22.48 -17.17 -2.93
CA ARG A 314 -22.50 -15.78 -2.42
C ARG A 314 -21.21 -15.47 -1.67
N ARG A 315 -20.86 -14.18 -1.60
CA ARG A 315 -19.65 -13.67 -0.93
C ARG A 315 -19.41 -14.27 0.47
N ASP A 316 -20.47 -14.45 1.25
CA ASP A 316 -20.34 -14.95 2.63
C ASP A 316 -19.76 -16.38 2.68
N ALA A 317 -19.95 -17.18 1.63
CA ALA A 317 -19.38 -18.53 1.52
C ALA A 317 -17.85 -18.55 1.36
N TYR A 318 -17.23 -17.41 1.04
CA TYR A 318 -15.77 -17.27 0.93
C TYR A 318 -15.13 -16.82 2.24
N VAL A 319 -15.92 -16.26 3.17
CA VAL A 319 -15.39 -15.61 4.37
C VAL A 319 -14.98 -16.63 5.43
N GLU A 320 -15.85 -17.58 5.79
CA GLU A 320 -15.54 -18.56 6.83
C GLU A 320 -14.33 -19.45 6.50
N PRO A 321 -14.22 -20.05 5.27
CA PRO A 321 -13.04 -20.84 4.93
C PRO A 321 -11.74 -20.04 4.99
N PHE A 322 -11.78 -18.78 4.55
CA PHE A 322 -10.66 -17.86 4.64
C PHE A 322 -10.29 -17.56 6.09
N VAL A 323 -11.25 -17.16 6.92
CA VAL A 323 -11.02 -16.83 8.33
C VAL A 323 -10.38 -18.00 9.06
N LYS A 324 -10.87 -19.23 8.84
CA LYS A 324 -10.32 -20.44 9.44
C LYS A 324 -8.89 -20.73 8.98
N ALA A 325 -8.62 -20.67 7.68
CA ALA A 325 -7.30 -20.94 7.10
C ALA A 325 -6.27 -19.88 7.51
N ALA A 326 -6.64 -18.60 7.44
CA ALA A 326 -5.80 -17.48 7.85
C ALA A 326 -5.54 -17.51 9.36
N ALA A 327 -6.58 -17.67 10.19
CA ALA A 327 -6.40 -17.76 11.64
C ALA A 327 -5.40 -18.87 12.02
N ARG A 328 -5.48 -20.05 11.40
CA ARG A 328 -4.48 -21.10 11.62
C ARG A 328 -3.08 -20.70 11.16
N THR A 329 -2.95 -20.19 9.95
CA THR A 329 -1.63 -19.84 9.36
C THR A 329 -0.92 -18.75 10.16
N PHE A 330 -1.68 -17.83 10.75
CA PHE A 330 -1.16 -16.70 11.53
C PHE A 330 -1.10 -16.98 13.04
N GLY A 331 -1.33 -18.23 13.48
CA GLY A 331 -1.23 -18.62 14.90
C GLY A 331 -2.39 -18.12 15.77
N CYS A 332 -3.50 -17.73 15.17
CA CYS A 332 -4.71 -17.20 15.79
C CYS A 332 -5.89 -18.19 15.76
N ALA A 333 -5.65 -19.49 15.61
CA ALA A 333 -6.71 -20.48 15.55
C ALA A 333 -7.53 -20.49 16.84
N ALA A 334 -8.85 -20.65 16.72
CA ALA A 334 -9.69 -20.94 17.88
C ALA A 334 -9.19 -22.23 18.56
N PRO A 335 -9.24 -22.33 19.90
CA PRO A 335 -8.98 -23.59 20.59
C PRO A 335 -9.86 -24.68 19.99
N ALA A 336 -9.30 -25.86 19.72
CA ALA A 336 -10.11 -26.99 19.31
C ALA A 336 -11.16 -27.26 20.40
N THR A 337 -12.43 -27.11 20.06
CA THR A 337 -13.52 -27.59 20.92
C THR A 337 -13.41 -29.11 20.93
N GLY A 338 -12.93 -29.66 22.05
CA GLY A 338 -12.92 -31.09 22.31
C GLY A 338 -14.31 -31.66 22.54
#